data_AF-A0A935K0V2-F1
#
_entry.id   AF-A0A935K0V2-F1
#
_cell.length_a   1.000
_cell.length_b   1.000
_cell.length_c   1.000
_cell.angle_alpha   90.00
_cell.angle_beta   90.00
_cell.angle_gamma   90.00
#
_symmetry.space_group_name_H-M   'P 1'
#
loop_
_entity.id
_entity.type
_entity.pdbx_description
1 polymer ?
#
loop_
_entity_poly.entity_id
_entity_poly.type
_entity_poly.pdbx_seq_one_letter_code
_entity_poly.pdbx_strand_id
1 'polypeptide(L)'
;MTVRYAVRTPADAPVKEVKVRVNGKLERNIKTRSTRSADGQIFEAIVPVPPKDSDILLIAENRNAKSDPVTISVRRPTSPTGKQPFIERYDTLYILVVAVDKYAGQNALQLPVKDANDFRRQMTRIANAPGKQRLYDKPEVKILIDEDATQENIRDGLKWLRDSVKERDAGVIFLAGHGMSQDNSYYYVPYRASDIGKKENWVPGNEIVNTLQNLPGRAMFFLDTCHSGALANQAKVAGTVNQVDEERGVIVFASATAKELAQETDEWKNGAFTKALIEGLRGEAEDPRDKYIYPTTLKRYVTRRVRDLTDNQQRPYVSDHGIDDPIAVVVK
;
A
#
# COMPACT_ATOMS: atom_id res chain seq x y z
N MET A 1 11.66 21.84 10.26
CA MET A 1 11.19 23.22 9.99
C MET A 1 10.25 23.61 11.12
N THR A 2 10.34 24.83 11.63
CA THR A 2 9.34 25.33 12.59
C THR A 2 8.17 25.91 11.80
N VAL A 3 6.98 25.39 12.02
CA VAL A 3 5.73 25.89 11.45
C VAL A 3 4.95 26.55 12.58
N ARG A 4 4.61 27.82 12.38
CA ARG A 4 3.79 28.59 13.32
C ARG A 4 2.42 28.80 12.71
N TYR A 5 1.38 28.47 13.46
CA TYR A 5 -0.01 28.59 13.01
C TYR A 5 -0.91 29.02 14.17
N ALA A 6 -2.07 29.61 13.85
CA ALA A 6 -3.08 29.97 14.83
C ALA A 6 -4.33 29.13 14.59
N VAL A 7 -4.94 28.62 15.66
CA VAL A 7 -6.22 27.92 15.58
C VAL A 7 -7.25 28.73 16.34
N ARG A 8 -8.38 29.01 15.67
CA ARG A 8 -9.52 29.70 16.25
C ARG A 8 -10.68 28.71 16.35
N THR A 9 -11.17 28.49 17.56
CA THR A 9 -12.33 27.65 17.83
C THR A 9 -13.29 28.36 18.78
N PRO A 10 -14.60 28.06 18.71
CA PRO A 10 -15.55 28.48 19.75
C PRO A 10 -15.09 28.01 21.14
N ALA A 11 -15.43 28.79 22.18
CA ALA A 11 -15.01 28.50 23.56
C ALA A 11 -15.59 27.17 24.09
N ASP A 12 -16.77 26.78 23.62
CA ASP A 12 -17.44 25.54 24.01
C ASP A 12 -16.94 24.31 23.21
N ALA A 13 -16.14 24.50 22.17
CA ALA A 13 -15.62 23.45 21.31
C ALA A 13 -14.12 23.67 21.01
N PRO A 14 -13.24 23.58 22.01
CA PRO A 14 -11.80 23.82 21.85
C PRO A 14 -11.18 22.84 20.85
N VAL A 15 -10.04 23.24 20.27
CA VAL A 15 -9.26 22.36 19.40
C VAL A 15 -8.87 21.08 20.15
N LYS A 16 -9.19 19.94 19.54
CA LYS A 16 -8.85 18.60 20.05
C LYS A 16 -7.48 18.19 19.55
N GLU A 17 -7.22 18.40 18.26
CA GLU A 17 -5.97 18.01 17.60
C GLU A 17 -5.71 18.91 16.38
N VAL A 18 -4.43 19.06 16.04
CA VAL A 18 -4.03 19.57 14.72
C VAL A 18 -3.20 18.50 14.03
N LYS A 19 -3.76 17.94 12.97
CA LYS A 19 -3.07 16.96 12.15
C LYS A 19 -2.13 17.70 11.20
N VAL A 20 -0.90 17.22 11.13
CA VAL A 20 0.11 17.74 10.21
C VAL A 20 0.49 16.63 9.25
N ARG A 21 0.44 16.91 7.95
CA ARG A 21 0.93 16.00 6.93
C ARG A 21 2.09 16.62 6.18
N VAL A 22 3.08 15.81 5.83
CA VAL A 22 4.21 16.21 4.98
C VAL A 22 4.20 15.29 3.77
N ASN A 23 3.93 15.85 2.58
CA ASN A 23 3.77 15.08 1.34
C ASN A 23 2.75 13.93 1.48
N GLY A 24 1.61 14.21 2.12
CA GLY A 24 0.56 13.24 2.39
C GLY A 24 0.80 12.35 3.62
N LYS A 25 2.04 12.16 4.06
CA LYS A 25 2.37 11.37 5.26
C LYS A 25 1.93 12.08 6.53
N LEU A 26 1.13 11.42 7.39
CA LEU A 26 0.81 11.95 8.72
C LEU A 26 2.05 11.93 9.60
N GLU A 27 2.43 13.09 10.13
CA GLU A 27 3.52 13.22 11.07
C GLU A 27 3.02 13.00 12.50
N ARG A 28 3.47 11.90 13.10
CA ARG A 28 3.10 11.51 14.47
C ARG A 28 4.06 12.14 15.46
N ASN A 29 3.57 12.40 16.68
CA ASN A 29 4.39 12.89 17.80
C ASN A 29 5.06 14.26 17.55
N ILE A 30 4.39 15.16 16.81
CA ILE A 30 4.87 16.52 16.65
C ILE A 30 4.88 17.24 18.00
N LYS A 31 6.04 17.76 18.36
CA LYS A 31 6.18 18.63 19.53
C LYS A 31 5.55 19.99 19.21
N THR A 32 4.42 20.28 19.86
CA THR A 32 3.72 21.56 19.77
C THR A 32 3.91 22.37 21.05
N ARG A 33 4.22 23.66 20.92
CA ARG A 33 4.11 24.65 22.00
C ARG A 33 2.93 25.56 21.70
N SER A 34 2.22 26.02 22.74
CA SER A 34 1.12 26.96 22.54
C SER A 34 1.25 28.20 23.41
N THR A 35 0.82 29.34 22.89
CA THR A 35 0.74 30.62 23.59
C THR A 35 -0.60 31.29 23.30
N ARG A 36 -1.13 32.06 24.26
CA ARG A 36 -2.34 32.87 24.04
C ARG A 36 -1.96 34.17 23.32
N SER A 37 -2.77 34.56 22.35
CA SER A 37 -2.65 35.81 21.58
C SER A 37 -4.01 36.48 21.42
N ALA A 38 -4.03 37.76 21.03
CA ALA A 38 -5.24 38.48 20.62
C ALA A 38 -5.96 37.78 19.44
N ASP A 39 -5.20 37.05 18.61
CA ASP A 39 -5.71 36.30 17.44
C ASP A 39 -6.19 34.87 17.77
N GLY A 40 -6.27 34.49 19.04
CA GLY A 40 -6.60 33.14 19.48
C GLY A 40 -5.40 32.37 20.05
N GLN A 41 -5.48 31.04 20.07
CA GLN A 41 -4.37 30.20 20.53
C GLN A 41 -3.38 29.99 19.38
N ILE A 42 -2.15 30.47 19.57
CA ILE A 42 -1.05 30.29 18.63
C ILE A 42 -0.32 29.01 19.01
N PHE A 43 0.00 28.21 18.00
CA PHE A 43 0.76 26.98 18.12
C PHE A 43 2.04 27.09 17.28
N GLU A 44 3.11 26.54 17.83
CA GLU A 44 4.37 26.33 17.11
C GLU A 44 4.68 24.84 17.12
N ALA A 45 4.82 24.27 15.93
CA ALA A 45 5.14 22.88 15.69
C ALA A 45 6.53 22.75 15.05
N ILE A 46 7.35 21.82 15.55
CA ILE A 46 8.56 21.40 14.84
C ILE A 46 8.16 20.27 13.90
N VAL A 47 8.03 20.60 12.61
CA VAL A 47 7.63 19.67 11.56
C VAL A 47 8.89 19.12 10.88
N PRO A 48 9.14 17.81 10.88
CA PRO A 48 10.21 17.22 10.09
C PRO A 48 9.86 17.36 8.60
N VAL A 49 10.76 17.94 7.81
CA VAL A 49 10.54 18.15 6.37
C VAL A 49 11.69 17.51 5.60
N PRO A 50 11.43 16.54 4.71
CA PRO A 50 12.48 15.82 3.99
C PRO A 50 13.23 16.76 3.04
N PRO A 51 14.49 16.44 2.66
CA PRO A 51 15.32 17.28 1.80
C PRO A 51 14.92 17.35 0.31
N LYS A 52 13.61 17.44 0.06
CA LYS A 52 12.97 17.68 -1.24
C LYS A 52 11.95 18.81 -1.14
N ASP A 53 11.48 19.28 -2.29
CA ASP A 53 10.24 20.05 -2.37
C ASP A 53 9.14 19.31 -1.60
N SER A 54 8.43 20.02 -0.73
CA SER A 54 7.45 19.40 0.14
C SER A 54 6.25 20.29 0.38
N ASP A 55 5.08 19.70 0.50
CA ASP A 55 3.88 20.38 0.96
C ASP A 55 3.54 19.93 2.38
N ILE A 56 3.34 20.90 3.28
CA ILE A 56 2.91 20.69 4.66
C ILE A 56 1.43 21.04 4.75
N LEU A 57 0.58 20.06 5.05
CA LEU A 57 -0.86 20.23 5.24
C LEU A 57 -1.18 20.31 6.73
N LEU A 58 -1.97 21.29 7.14
CA LEU A 58 -2.48 21.44 8.50
C LEU A 58 -4.01 21.34 8.50
N ILE A 59 -4.55 20.48 9.36
CA ILE A 59 -6.01 20.33 9.58
C ILE A 59 -6.28 20.36 11.07
N ALA A 60 -7.06 21.34 11.53
CA ALA A 60 -7.51 21.40 12.91
C ALA A 60 -8.82 20.63 13.08
N GLU A 61 -8.97 19.93 14.20
CA GLU A 61 -10.19 19.17 14.53
C GLU A 61 -10.67 19.55 15.93
N ASN A 62 -11.98 19.69 16.10
CA ASN A 62 -12.64 19.76 17.40
C ASN A 62 -13.77 18.71 17.50
N ARG A 63 -14.59 18.79 18.55
CA ARG A 63 -15.70 17.84 18.75
C ARG A 63 -16.80 17.86 17.68
N ASN A 64 -16.89 18.93 16.89
CA ASN A 64 -17.99 19.16 15.95
C ASN A 64 -17.55 18.98 14.48
N ALA A 65 -16.34 19.42 14.14
CA ALA A 65 -15.89 19.47 12.76
C ALA A 65 -14.36 19.49 12.61
N LYS A 66 -13.91 19.33 11.37
CA LYS A 66 -12.55 19.61 10.90
C LYS A 66 -12.52 20.95 10.17
N SER A 67 -11.40 21.66 10.22
CA SER A 67 -11.17 22.86 9.42
C SER A 67 -10.96 22.51 7.96
N ASP A 68 -11.08 23.53 7.09
CA ASP A 68 -10.46 23.47 5.77
C ASP A 68 -8.94 23.28 5.92
N PRO A 69 -8.30 22.53 5.01
CA PRO A 69 -6.86 22.32 5.06
C PRO A 69 -6.10 23.59 4.70
N VAL A 70 -5.02 23.87 5.43
CA VAL A 70 -4.04 24.91 5.07
C VAL A 70 -2.77 24.24 4.58
N THR A 71 -2.30 24.62 3.37
CA THR A 71 -1.09 24.06 2.76
C THR A 71 0.05 25.08 2.79
N ILE A 72 1.23 24.64 3.22
CA ILE A 72 2.48 25.40 3.19
C ILE A 72 3.44 24.67 2.26
N SER A 73 3.73 25.27 1.10
CA SER A 73 4.72 24.73 0.16
C SER A 73 6.14 25.15 0.55
N VAL A 74 6.98 24.16 0.80
CA VAL A 74 8.42 24.31 1.03
C VAL A 74 9.13 23.97 -0.28
N ARG A 75 9.57 25.00 -0.99
CA ARG A 75 10.39 24.86 -2.20
C ARG A 75 11.86 24.93 -1.83
N ARG A 76 12.65 23.97 -2.27
CA ARG A 76 14.10 23.94 -2.05
C ARG A 76 14.82 24.41 -3.31
N PRO A 77 16.00 25.06 -3.18
CA PRO A 77 16.83 25.34 -4.35
C PRO A 77 17.07 24.04 -5.12
N THR A 78 16.97 24.09 -6.44
CA THR A 78 17.27 22.95 -7.30
C THR A 78 18.62 22.36 -6.90
N SER A 79 18.65 21.07 -6.62
CA SER A 79 19.90 20.35 -6.40
C SER A 79 20.86 20.66 -7.55
N PRO A 80 22.13 21.00 -7.28
CA PRO A 80 23.13 21.18 -8.34
C PRO A 80 23.09 19.99 -9.30
N THR A 81 23.20 20.26 -10.60
CA THR A 81 23.36 19.24 -11.63
C THR A 81 24.40 18.20 -11.19
N GLY A 82 23.96 16.95 -11.04
CA GLY A 82 24.80 15.82 -10.61
C GLY A 82 24.58 15.33 -9.18
N LYS A 83 23.81 16.03 -8.32
CA LYS A 83 23.34 15.45 -7.05
C LYS A 83 22.08 14.61 -7.27
N GLN A 84 22.13 13.36 -6.80
CA GLN A 84 21.00 12.44 -6.87
C GLN A 84 19.80 12.99 -6.06
N PRO A 85 18.56 12.81 -6.54
CA PRO A 85 17.36 13.25 -5.82
C PRO A 85 17.25 12.52 -4.47
N PHE A 86 16.72 13.21 -3.45
CA PHE A 86 16.42 12.58 -2.17
C PHE A 86 15.33 11.53 -2.34
N ILE A 87 15.56 10.35 -1.78
CA ILE A 87 14.59 9.28 -1.72
C ILE A 87 14.36 8.92 -0.25
N GLU A 88 13.09 8.76 0.12
CA GLU A 88 12.76 8.19 1.42
C GLU A 88 13.29 6.74 1.48
N ARG A 89 14.02 6.42 2.55
CA ARG A 89 14.56 5.09 2.78
C ARG A 89 13.81 4.43 3.92
N TYR A 90 13.52 3.16 3.74
CA TYR A 90 12.92 2.28 4.73
C TYR A 90 13.98 1.31 5.25
N ASP A 91 13.89 0.98 6.53
CA ASP A 91 14.85 0.11 7.19
C ASP A 91 14.57 -1.35 6.75
N THR A 92 13.38 -1.88 7.02
CA THR A 92 13.00 -3.25 6.63
C THR A 92 11.80 -3.30 5.69
N LEU A 93 11.88 -4.14 4.66
CA LEU A 93 10.74 -4.54 3.84
C LEU A 93 10.19 -5.89 4.32
N TYR A 94 9.08 -5.86 5.04
CA TYR A 94 8.36 -7.06 5.48
C TYR A 94 7.41 -7.53 4.39
N ILE A 95 7.57 -8.77 3.92
CA ILE A 95 6.79 -9.33 2.81
C ILE A 95 6.04 -10.57 3.31
N LEU A 96 4.71 -10.48 3.36
CA LEU A 96 3.84 -11.64 3.53
C LEU A 96 3.32 -12.07 2.15
N VAL A 97 3.63 -13.29 1.76
CA VAL A 97 3.16 -13.88 0.50
C VAL A 97 2.27 -15.07 0.83
N VAL A 98 1.05 -15.08 0.31
CA VAL A 98 0.11 -16.20 0.46
C VAL A 98 -0.35 -16.63 -0.91
N ALA A 99 -0.25 -17.92 -1.21
CA ALA A 99 -0.83 -18.46 -2.43
C ALA A 99 -1.33 -19.89 -2.29
N VAL A 100 -2.36 -20.25 -3.05
CA VAL A 100 -2.91 -21.61 -3.07
C VAL A 100 -3.23 -22.01 -4.50
N ASP A 101 -2.61 -23.11 -4.95
CA ASP A 101 -2.90 -23.79 -6.21
C ASP A 101 -3.77 -25.03 -5.93
N LYS A 102 -3.38 -25.79 -4.91
CA LYS A 102 -3.88 -27.15 -4.63
C LYS A 102 -5.24 -27.17 -3.91
N TYR A 103 -6.23 -26.45 -4.43
CA TYR A 103 -7.61 -26.62 -3.96
C TYR A 103 -8.17 -27.99 -4.37
N ALA A 104 -9.10 -28.51 -3.57
CA ALA A 104 -9.70 -29.81 -3.84
C ALA A 104 -10.55 -29.82 -5.14
N GLY A 105 -10.31 -30.85 -5.96
CA GLY A 105 -11.11 -31.17 -7.15
C GLY A 105 -11.04 -30.10 -8.24
N GLN A 106 -12.20 -29.74 -8.79
CA GLN A 106 -12.34 -28.78 -9.89
C GLN A 106 -11.94 -27.33 -9.55
N ASN A 107 -11.63 -27.05 -8.28
CA ASN A 107 -11.23 -25.72 -7.84
C ASN A 107 -9.71 -25.49 -7.92
N ALA A 108 -8.92 -26.51 -8.25
CA ALA A 108 -7.47 -26.36 -8.38
C ALA A 108 -7.10 -25.25 -9.38
N LEU A 109 -6.08 -24.47 -9.04
CA LEU A 109 -5.49 -23.44 -9.89
C LEU A 109 -4.07 -23.85 -10.29
N GLN A 110 -3.47 -23.16 -11.27
CA GLN A 110 -2.18 -23.58 -11.85
C GLN A 110 -1.05 -22.59 -11.61
N LEU A 111 -1.33 -21.28 -11.54
CA LEU A 111 -0.30 -20.24 -11.45
C LEU A 111 -0.15 -19.51 -10.11
N PRO A 112 -1.10 -19.46 -9.15
CA PRO A 112 -0.94 -18.66 -7.93
C PRO A 112 0.37 -18.85 -7.15
N VAL A 113 0.82 -20.09 -6.91
CA VAL A 113 2.08 -20.36 -6.19
C VAL A 113 3.28 -19.92 -7.02
N LYS A 114 3.22 -20.08 -8.35
CA LYS A 114 4.26 -19.59 -9.23
C LYS A 114 4.32 -18.05 -9.21
N ASP A 115 3.18 -17.38 -9.32
CA ASP A 115 3.02 -15.93 -9.27
C ASP A 115 3.57 -15.36 -7.95
N ALA A 116 3.20 -15.97 -6.82
CA ALA A 116 3.73 -15.65 -5.50
C ALA A 116 5.26 -15.78 -5.42
N ASN A 117 5.82 -16.86 -5.95
CA ASN A 117 7.26 -17.09 -5.96
C ASN A 117 8.00 -16.07 -6.84
N ASP A 118 7.46 -15.74 -8.01
CA ASP A 118 8.01 -14.75 -8.92
C ASP A 118 7.97 -13.33 -8.30
N PHE A 119 6.84 -12.94 -7.71
CA PHE A 119 6.68 -11.67 -7.00
C PHE A 119 7.67 -11.56 -5.83
N ARG A 120 7.75 -12.59 -4.98
CA ARG A 120 8.70 -12.65 -3.86
C ARG A 120 10.12 -12.39 -4.35
N ARG A 121 10.56 -13.13 -5.38
CA ARG A 121 11.93 -12.99 -5.90
C ARG A 121 12.18 -11.56 -6.41
N GLN A 122 11.22 -10.95 -7.09
CA GLN A 122 11.35 -9.58 -7.58
C GLN A 122 11.47 -8.57 -6.43
N MET A 123 10.61 -8.65 -5.42
CA MET A 123 10.65 -7.74 -4.27
C MET A 123 11.91 -7.92 -3.42
N THR A 124 12.35 -9.16 -3.20
CA THR A 124 13.64 -9.44 -2.54
C THR A 124 14.82 -8.86 -3.33
N ARG A 125 14.80 -8.94 -4.67
CA ARG A 125 15.83 -8.32 -5.52
C ARG A 125 15.82 -6.79 -5.38
N ILE A 126 14.65 -6.16 -5.34
CA ILE A 126 14.51 -4.71 -5.12
C ILE A 126 15.07 -4.31 -3.75
N ALA A 127 14.77 -5.08 -2.70
CA ALA A 127 15.27 -4.79 -1.35
C ALA A 127 16.78 -5.02 -1.19
N ASN A 128 17.35 -5.96 -1.96
CA ASN A 128 18.78 -6.28 -1.95
C ASN A 128 19.57 -5.57 -3.07
N ALA A 129 18.98 -4.56 -3.72
CA ALA A 129 19.62 -3.82 -4.81
C ALA A 129 21.02 -3.31 -4.40
N PRO A 130 22.09 -3.64 -5.14
CA PRO A 130 23.43 -3.16 -4.84
C PRO A 130 23.55 -1.66 -5.15
N GLY A 131 24.38 -0.95 -4.39
CA GLY A 131 24.71 0.45 -4.63
C GLY A 131 24.09 1.44 -3.64
N LYS A 132 24.29 2.74 -3.92
CA LYS A 132 23.90 3.84 -3.02
C LYS A 132 22.40 4.22 -3.10
N GLN A 133 21.69 3.75 -4.12
CA GLN A 133 20.27 4.02 -4.34
C GLN A 133 19.45 2.75 -4.05
N ARG A 134 19.22 2.48 -2.76
CA ARG A 134 18.30 1.43 -2.30
C ARG A 134 17.19 2.04 -1.47
N LEU A 135 15.97 1.57 -1.69
CA LEU A 135 14.78 1.99 -0.92
C LEU A 135 14.68 1.28 0.42
N TYR A 136 15.16 0.04 0.48
CA TYR A 136 15.06 -0.83 1.65
C TYR A 136 16.46 -1.26 2.06
N ASP A 137 16.73 -1.41 3.36
CA ASP A 137 18.03 -1.93 3.81
C ASP A 137 18.08 -3.45 3.82
N LYS A 138 16.96 -4.11 4.11
CA LYS A 138 16.83 -5.55 4.04
C LYS A 138 15.37 -6.01 3.82
N PRO A 139 15.14 -7.19 3.23
CA PRO A 139 13.86 -7.86 3.24
C PRO A 139 13.72 -8.83 4.43
N GLU A 140 12.50 -8.97 4.95
CA GLU A 140 12.09 -10.06 5.84
C GLU A 140 10.85 -10.72 5.22
N VAL A 141 10.90 -12.03 4.95
CA VAL A 141 9.89 -12.71 4.12
C VAL A 141 9.22 -13.83 4.89
N LYS A 142 7.88 -13.81 4.90
CA LYS A 142 7.04 -14.94 5.31
C LYS A 142 6.23 -15.39 4.09
N ILE A 143 6.37 -16.65 3.70
CA ILE A 143 5.63 -17.25 2.59
C ILE A 143 4.77 -18.41 3.11
N LEU A 144 3.52 -18.44 2.69
CA LEU A 144 2.54 -19.47 3.01
C LEU A 144 1.97 -19.97 1.68
N ILE A 145 2.29 -21.20 1.29
CA ILE A 145 1.87 -21.79 0.02
C ILE A 145 1.13 -23.10 0.26
N ASP A 146 0.06 -23.32 -0.51
CA ASP A 146 -0.74 -24.55 -0.47
C ASP A 146 -1.01 -25.02 0.96
N GLU A 147 -0.48 -26.18 1.38
CA GLU A 147 -0.71 -26.79 2.68
C GLU A 147 -0.37 -25.87 3.86
N ASP A 148 0.56 -24.93 3.69
CA ASP A 148 0.94 -23.96 4.71
C ASP A 148 -0.01 -22.75 4.76
N ALA A 149 -0.78 -22.48 3.71
CA ALA A 149 -1.71 -21.35 3.62
C ALA A 149 -3.09 -21.68 4.24
N THR A 150 -3.07 -22.21 5.47
CA THR A 150 -4.28 -22.45 6.27
C THR A 150 -4.87 -21.14 6.80
N GLN A 151 -6.15 -21.15 7.19
CA GLN A 151 -6.79 -19.96 7.78
C GLN A 151 -6.01 -19.44 9.00
N GLU A 152 -5.53 -20.34 9.86
CA GLU A 152 -4.74 -20.03 11.05
C GLU A 152 -3.39 -19.40 10.68
N ASN A 153 -2.62 -20.05 9.81
CA ASN A 153 -1.31 -19.56 9.40
C ASN A 153 -1.39 -18.19 8.70
N ILE A 154 -2.44 -17.94 7.91
CA ILE A 154 -2.66 -16.63 7.28
C ILE A 154 -2.88 -15.57 8.37
N ARG A 155 -3.73 -15.84 9.37
CA ARG A 155 -3.94 -14.90 10.49
C ARG A 155 -2.66 -14.65 11.29
N ASP A 156 -1.84 -15.68 11.48
CA ASP A 156 -0.52 -15.54 12.11
C ASP A 156 0.46 -14.73 11.26
N GLY A 157 0.37 -14.85 9.93
CA GLY A 157 1.08 -14.00 8.98
C GLY A 157 0.67 -12.52 9.10
N LEU A 158 -0.64 -12.26 9.16
CA LEU A 158 -1.17 -10.91 9.37
C LEU A 158 -0.74 -10.34 10.72
N LYS A 159 -0.79 -11.15 11.79
CA LYS A 159 -0.30 -10.77 13.12
C LYS A 159 1.19 -10.43 13.10
N TRP A 160 2.00 -11.28 12.46
CA TRP A 160 3.44 -11.05 12.30
C TRP A 160 3.74 -9.69 11.64
N LEU A 161 2.99 -9.28 10.61
CA LEU A 161 3.15 -7.95 10.01
C LEU A 161 2.87 -6.83 11.02
N ARG A 162 1.73 -6.90 11.75
CA ARG A 162 1.37 -5.89 12.76
C ARG A 162 2.41 -5.74 13.86
N ASP A 163 2.96 -6.87 14.31
CA ASP A 163 3.92 -6.88 15.42
C ASP A 163 5.32 -6.42 14.99
N SER A 164 5.68 -6.67 13.72
CA SER A 164 7.04 -6.45 13.22
C SER A 164 7.26 -5.06 12.62
N VAL A 165 6.34 -4.57 11.79
CA VAL A 165 6.51 -3.30 11.04
C VAL A 165 6.54 -2.11 11.99
N LYS A 166 7.52 -1.23 11.86
CA LYS A 166 7.66 0.06 12.58
C LYS A 166 7.55 1.26 11.62
N GLU A 167 7.59 2.48 12.15
CA GLU A 167 7.36 3.73 11.39
C GLU A 167 8.32 3.95 10.20
N ARG A 168 9.53 3.38 10.26
CA ARG A 168 10.55 3.45 9.22
C ARG A 168 10.58 2.22 8.31
N ASP A 169 9.67 1.27 8.50
CA ASP A 169 9.60 0.05 7.70
C ASP A 169 8.52 0.15 6.60
N ALA A 170 8.51 -0.83 5.72
CA ALA A 170 7.42 -1.06 4.77
C ALA A 170 6.88 -2.48 4.91
N GLY A 171 5.56 -2.64 4.86
CA GLY A 171 4.86 -3.91 4.81
C GLY A 171 4.23 -4.15 3.43
N VAL A 172 4.37 -5.35 2.92
CA VAL A 172 3.76 -5.83 1.67
C VAL A 172 2.97 -7.09 1.95
N ILE A 173 1.74 -7.15 1.43
CA ILE A 173 1.01 -8.42 1.28
C ILE A 173 0.81 -8.70 -0.21
N PHE A 174 1.15 -9.92 -0.63
CA PHE A 174 0.78 -10.49 -1.91
C PHE A 174 -0.12 -11.70 -1.69
N LEU A 175 -1.34 -11.68 -2.26
CA LEU A 175 -2.28 -12.81 -2.22
C LEU A 175 -2.56 -13.28 -3.63
N ALA A 176 -2.46 -14.60 -3.88
CA ALA A 176 -2.88 -15.20 -5.14
C ALA A 176 -3.69 -16.48 -4.90
N GLY A 177 -4.83 -16.64 -5.57
CA GLY A 177 -5.72 -17.79 -5.39
C GLY A 177 -7.20 -17.41 -5.45
N HIS A 178 -8.06 -18.23 -4.85
CA HIS A 178 -9.50 -17.96 -4.84
C HIS A 178 -9.87 -16.80 -3.91
N GLY A 179 -10.56 -15.82 -4.47
CA GLY A 179 -11.28 -14.78 -3.75
C GLY A 179 -12.78 -14.95 -3.98
N MET A 180 -13.57 -14.92 -2.91
CA MET A 180 -15.02 -15.09 -2.95
C MET A 180 -15.72 -13.83 -2.46
N SER A 181 -16.82 -13.46 -3.11
CA SER A 181 -17.70 -12.38 -2.64
C SER A 181 -18.98 -12.98 -2.08
N GLN A 182 -19.20 -12.82 -0.77
CA GLN A 182 -20.41 -13.30 -0.08
C GLN A 182 -20.93 -12.22 0.88
N ASP A 183 -22.25 -12.03 0.94
CA ASP A 183 -22.89 -11.02 1.81
C ASP A 183 -22.29 -9.61 1.62
N ASN A 184 -22.02 -9.24 0.35
CA ASN A 184 -21.38 -7.99 -0.04
C ASN A 184 -19.97 -7.78 0.56
N SER A 185 -19.31 -8.87 0.94
CA SER A 185 -17.97 -8.87 1.52
C SER A 185 -17.01 -9.80 0.77
N TYR A 186 -15.76 -9.36 0.62
CA TYR A 186 -14.72 -10.20 0.05
C TYR A 186 -14.12 -11.12 1.11
N TYR A 187 -13.73 -12.32 0.68
CA TYR A 187 -13.00 -13.30 1.46
C TYR A 187 -11.89 -13.93 0.62
N TYR A 188 -10.72 -14.16 1.21
CA TYR A 188 -9.69 -15.01 0.63
C TYR A 188 -9.90 -16.45 1.08
N VAL A 189 -9.82 -17.42 0.16
CA VAL A 189 -10.04 -18.85 0.43
C VAL A 189 -8.70 -19.53 0.77
N PRO A 190 -8.47 -19.96 2.03
CA PRO A 190 -7.27 -20.68 2.44
C PRO A 190 -7.25 -22.10 1.89
N TYR A 191 -6.10 -22.76 1.98
CA TYR A 191 -5.99 -24.17 1.64
C TYR A 191 -6.79 -25.04 2.61
N ARG A 192 -7.47 -26.03 2.03
CA ARG A 192 -8.10 -27.16 2.72
C ARG A 192 -8.03 -28.38 1.82
N ALA A 193 -7.70 -29.54 2.40
CA ALA A 193 -7.48 -30.77 1.65
C ALA A 193 -8.76 -31.36 1.04
N SER A 194 -9.93 -31.16 1.68
CA SER A 194 -11.18 -31.85 1.34
C SER A 194 -12.13 -31.05 0.45
N ASP A 195 -12.13 -29.73 0.56
CA ASP A 195 -13.04 -28.82 -0.13
C ASP A 195 -12.50 -27.38 -0.13
N ILE A 196 -13.25 -26.41 -0.64
CA ILE A 196 -12.96 -24.98 -0.45
C ILE A 196 -13.59 -24.42 0.84
N GLY A 197 -14.40 -25.19 1.55
CA GLY A 197 -15.11 -24.79 2.76
C GLY A 197 -16.26 -23.81 2.54
N LYS A 198 -16.72 -23.26 3.66
CA LYS A 198 -17.73 -22.19 3.76
C LYS A 198 -17.07 -20.92 4.29
N LYS A 199 -17.74 -19.76 4.21
CA LYS A 199 -17.21 -18.45 4.63
C LYS A 199 -16.57 -18.40 6.02
N GLU A 200 -17.03 -19.21 6.97
CA GLU A 200 -16.47 -19.28 8.33
C GLU A 200 -15.01 -19.79 8.33
N ASN A 201 -14.63 -20.55 7.30
CA ASN A 201 -13.28 -21.09 7.10
C ASN A 201 -12.41 -20.17 6.24
N TRP A 202 -12.96 -19.07 5.71
CA TRP A 202 -12.24 -18.13 4.86
C TRP A 202 -11.65 -16.97 5.66
N VAL A 203 -10.73 -16.23 5.08
CA VAL A 203 -10.13 -15.04 5.71
C VAL A 203 -10.89 -13.80 5.22
N PRO A 204 -11.57 -13.07 6.11
CA PRO A 204 -12.31 -11.86 5.73
C PRO A 204 -11.41 -10.79 5.14
N GLY A 205 -11.85 -10.16 4.06
CA GLY A 205 -11.15 -9.06 3.40
C GLY A 205 -10.86 -7.88 4.33
N ASN A 206 -11.82 -7.53 5.19
CA ASN A 206 -11.65 -6.47 6.17
C ASN A 206 -10.55 -6.79 7.19
N GLU A 207 -10.30 -8.05 7.55
CA GLU A 207 -9.19 -8.43 8.44
C GLU A 207 -7.83 -8.15 7.79
N ILE A 208 -7.71 -8.43 6.49
CA ILE A 208 -6.50 -8.18 5.70
C ILE A 208 -6.29 -6.67 5.51
N VAL A 209 -7.33 -5.95 5.11
CA VAL A 209 -7.29 -4.49 4.91
C VAL A 209 -6.96 -3.79 6.22
N ASN A 210 -7.64 -4.14 7.32
CA ASN A 210 -7.38 -3.55 8.63
C ASN A 210 -5.95 -3.81 9.11
N THR A 211 -5.35 -4.94 8.74
CA THR A 211 -3.95 -5.23 9.08
C THR A 211 -3.01 -4.23 8.43
N LEU A 212 -3.11 -4.07 7.11
CA LEU A 212 -2.27 -3.15 6.34
C LEU A 212 -2.54 -1.68 6.67
N GLN A 213 -3.82 -1.31 6.77
CA GLN A 213 -4.21 0.03 7.18
C GLN A 213 -3.66 0.35 8.56
N ASN A 214 -3.50 -0.61 9.48
CA ASN A 214 -2.96 -0.35 10.83
C ASN A 214 -1.46 -0.52 11.00
N LEU A 215 -0.69 -0.70 9.91
CA LEU A 215 0.76 -0.66 10.00
C LEU A 215 1.26 0.76 10.31
N PRO A 216 2.27 0.91 11.19
CA PRO A 216 2.87 2.21 11.48
C PRO A 216 3.77 2.73 10.35
N GLY A 217 4.32 1.82 9.54
CA GLY A 217 5.14 2.12 8.37
C GLY A 217 4.33 2.17 7.07
N ARG A 218 5.02 2.20 5.93
CA ARG A 218 4.36 2.19 4.61
C ARG A 218 3.70 0.84 4.35
N ALA A 219 2.51 0.84 3.75
CA ALA A 219 1.77 -0.39 3.44
C ALA A 219 1.48 -0.52 1.93
N MET A 220 1.69 -1.71 1.38
CA MET A 220 1.39 -2.02 -0.02
C MET A 220 0.67 -3.35 -0.12
N PHE A 221 -0.27 -3.43 -1.06
CA PHE A 221 -1.13 -4.57 -1.25
C PHE A 221 -1.24 -4.95 -2.71
N PHE A 222 -0.97 -6.22 -3.00
CA PHE A 222 -1.04 -6.80 -4.33
C PHE A 222 -1.94 -8.04 -4.27
N LEU A 223 -3.00 -8.02 -5.07
CA LEU A 223 -4.06 -9.03 -5.07
C LEU A 223 -4.18 -9.63 -6.47
N ASP A 224 -3.80 -10.90 -6.61
CA ASP A 224 -4.08 -11.69 -7.80
C ASP A 224 -5.17 -12.73 -7.50
N THR A 225 -6.39 -12.25 -7.28
CA THR A 225 -7.54 -13.09 -6.93
C THR A 225 -8.77 -12.72 -7.75
N CYS A 226 -9.61 -13.71 -8.03
CA CYS A 226 -10.97 -13.48 -8.53
C CYS A 226 -11.73 -12.57 -7.56
N HIS A 227 -12.52 -11.63 -8.08
CA HIS A 227 -13.24 -10.63 -7.29
C HIS A 227 -12.35 -9.71 -6.41
N SER A 228 -11.04 -9.63 -6.66
CA SER A 228 -10.11 -8.71 -5.97
C SER A 228 -10.58 -7.24 -5.95
N GLY A 229 -11.33 -6.79 -6.97
CA GLY A 229 -11.97 -5.49 -7.00
C GLY A 229 -13.03 -5.27 -5.90
N ALA A 230 -13.66 -6.32 -5.38
CA ALA A 230 -14.55 -6.23 -4.22
C ALA A 230 -13.76 -5.92 -2.94
N LEU A 231 -12.59 -6.54 -2.74
CA LEU A 231 -11.69 -6.21 -1.64
C LEU A 231 -11.16 -4.78 -1.75
N ALA A 232 -10.81 -4.36 -2.96
CA ALA A 232 -10.31 -3.01 -3.19
C ALA A 232 -11.39 -1.94 -2.96
N ASN A 233 -12.65 -2.23 -3.32
CA ASN A 233 -13.81 -1.42 -2.92
C ASN A 233 -14.03 -1.44 -1.40
N GLN A 234 -13.86 -2.59 -0.73
CA GLN A 234 -13.94 -2.65 0.72
C GLN A 234 -12.82 -1.85 1.40
N ALA A 235 -11.60 -1.86 0.87
CA ALA A 235 -10.53 -0.99 1.36
C ALA A 235 -10.93 0.49 1.27
N LYS A 236 -11.58 0.88 0.16
CA LYS A 236 -12.13 2.23 -0.03
C LYS A 236 -13.32 2.53 0.90
N VAL A 237 -14.25 1.59 1.09
CA VAL A 237 -15.48 1.76 1.88
C VAL A 237 -15.18 1.71 3.38
N ALA A 238 -14.30 0.83 3.84
CA ALA A 238 -13.73 0.89 5.19
C ALA A 238 -13.04 2.23 5.46
N GLY A 239 -12.54 2.88 4.39
CA GLY A 239 -12.06 4.27 4.39
C GLY A 239 -13.13 5.37 4.33
N THR A 240 -14.44 5.06 4.35
CA THR A 240 -15.50 6.07 4.17
C THR A 240 -16.16 6.50 5.48
N VAL A 241 -15.42 7.28 6.27
CA VAL A 241 -15.84 8.62 6.73
C VAL A 241 -14.58 9.50 6.68
N ASN A 242 -14.42 10.26 5.59
CA ASN A 242 -13.48 11.37 5.41
C ASN A 242 -12.07 11.24 6.04
N GLN A 243 -11.08 10.97 5.18
CA GLN A 243 -9.65 11.32 5.35
C GLN A 243 -8.80 10.45 6.29
N VAL A 244 -9.10 9.16 6.44
CA VAL A 244 -8.24 8.22 7.19
C VAL A 244 -7.24 7.49 6.27
N ASP A 245 -7.54 7.34 4.98
CA ASP A 245 -6.68 6.61 4.01
C ASP A 245 -5.44 7.38 3.54
N GLU A 246 -5.45 8.72 3.53
CA GLU A 246 -4.28 9.54 3.18
C GLU A 246 -3.13 9.38 4.20
N GLU A 247 -3.43 9.00 5.45
CA GLU A 247 -2.47 9.05 6.55
C GLU A 247 -1.35 7.99 6.48
N ARG A 248 -1.51 6.94 5.66
CA ARG A 248 -0.67 5.72 5.76
C ARG A 248 -0.15 5.18 4.43
N GLY A 249 -0.50 5.82 3.32
CA GLY A 249 0.06 5.50 2.00
C GLY A 249 -0.24 4.08 1.52
N VAL A 250 -1.44 3.56 1.81
CA VAL A 250 -1.84 2.21 1.39
C VAL A 250 -2.04 2.20 -0.12
N ILE A 251 -1.21 1.43 -0.81
CA ILE A 251 -1.31 1.23 -2.26
C ILE A 251 -1.94 -0.13 -2.51
N VAL A 252 -3.03 -0.19 -3.28
CA VAL A 252 -3.72 -1.45 -3.59
C VAL A 252 -3.71 -1.68 -5.10
N PHE A 253 -3.10 -2.78 -5.53
CA PHE A 253 -3.20 -3.31 -6.89
C PHE A 253 -3.99 -4.61 -6.86
N ALA A 254 -5.04 -4.69 -7.67
CA ALA A 254 -5.96 -5.82 -7.73
C ALA A 254 -6.16 -6.26 -9.19
N SER A 255 -6.06 -7.57 -9.44
CA SER A 255 -6.00 -8.12 -10.78
C SER A 255 -7.27 -7.95 -11.60
N ALA A 256 -8.46 -7.96 -10.97
CA ALA A 256 -9.73 -7.88 -11.67
C ALA A 256 -10.71 -6.94 -10.96
N THR A 257 -11.60 -6.31 -11.72
CA THR A 257 -12.76 -5.63 -11.14
C THR A 257 -13.69 -6.65 -10.47
N ALA A 258 -14.62 -6.22 -9.61
CA ALA A 258 -15.51 -7.11 -8.87
C ALA A 258 -16.37 -8.07 -9.75
N LYS A 259 -16.40 -7.88 -11.08
CA LYS A 259 -17.23 -8.59 -12.05
C LYS A 259 -16.44 -9.42 -13.08
N GLU A 260 -15.12 -9.39 -13.07
CA GLU A 260 -14.26 -10.04 -14.07
C GLU A 260 -13.44 -11.18 -13.44
N LEU A 261 -13.15 -12.23 -14.21
CA LEU A 261 -12.28 -13.33 -13.80
C LEU A 261 -10.82 -13.01 -14.11
N ALA A 262 -9.90 -13.44 -13.25
CA ALA A 262 -8.48 -13.39 -13.53
C ALA A 262 -8.11 -14.43 -14.60
N GLN A 263 -7.26 -14.07 -15.57
CA GLN A 263 -6.84 -14.96 -16.64
C GLN A 263 -5.41 -15.46 -16.48
N GLU A 264 -5.24 -16.75 -16.75
CA GLU A 264 -3.99 -17.50 -16.67
C GLU A 264 -3.75 -18.25 -18.00
N THR A 265 -2.52 -18.21 -18.52
CA THR A 265 -2.11 -19.03 -19.67
C THR A 265 -0.66 -19.50 -19.52
N ASP A 266 -0.37 -20.70 -20.00
CA ASP A 266 0.99 -21.28 -20.01
C ASP A 266 1.98 -20.43 -20.82
N GLU A 267 1.51 -19.76 -21.87
CA GLU A 267 2.31 -18.89 -22.74
C GLU A 267 2.92 -17.70 -21.98
N TRP A 268 2.18 -17.17 -21.00
CA TRP A 268 2.62 -16.02 -20.21
C TRP A 268 3.47 -16.41 -19.01
N LYS A 269 3.43 -17.70 -18.64
CA LYS A 269 4.10 -18.30 -17.49
C LYS A 269 3.70 -17.67 -16.15
N ASN A 270 2.69 -16.81 -16.07
CA ASN A 270 2.17 -16.13 -14.89
C ASN A 270 0.74 -15.64 -15.21
N GLY A 271 -0.08 -15.36 -14.21
CA GLY A 271 -1.34 -14.64 -14.41
C GLY A 271 -1.10 -13.29 -15.10
N ALA A 272 -2.06 -12.79 -15.89
CA ALA A 272 -1.88 -11.56 -16.68
C ALA A 272 -1.48 -10.36 -15.81
N PHE A 273 -2.05 -10.26 -14.60
CA PHE A 273 -1.72 -9.23 -13.63
C PHE A 273 -0.32 -9.39 -13.06
N THR A 274 0.02 -10.55 -12.52
CA THR A 274 1.36 -10.79 -11.95
C THR A 274 2.46 -10.59 -12.99
N LYS A 275 2.23 -11.02 -14.24
CA LYS A 275 3.14 -10.74 -15.36
C LYS A 275 3.37 -9.24 -15.55
N ALA A 276 2.30 -8.47 -15.73
CA ALA A 276 2.37 -7.04 -15.92
C ALA A 276 3.04 -6.32 -14.73
N LEU A 277 2.73 -6.76 -13.50
CA LEU A 277 3.31 -6.23 -12.28
C LEU A 277 4.82 -6.44 -12.24
N ILE A 278 5.29 -7.65 -12.52
CA ILE A 278 6.72 -7.97 -12.52
C ILE A 278 7.47 -7.24 -13.63
N GLU A 279 6.92 -7.18 -14.85
CA GLU A 279 7.50 -6.40 -15.96
C GLU A 279 7.65 -4.92 -15.56
N GLY A 280 6.61 -4.32 -14.98
CA GLY A 280 6.64 -2.95 -14.48
C GLY A 280 7.72 -2.75 -13.40
N LEU A 281 7.77 -3.66 -12.42
CA LEU A 281 8.77 -3.65 -11.33
C LEU A 281 10.21 -3.90 -11.82
N ARG A 282 10.40 -4.42 -13.03
CA ARG A 282 11.71 -4.62 -13.67
C ARG A 282 12.19 -3.43 -14.49
N GLY A 283 11.35 -2.40 -14.65
CA GLY A 283 11.74 -1.15 -15.30
C GLY A 283 10.82 -0.70 -16.42
N GLU A 284 9.82 -1.50 -16.84
CA GLU A 284 8.86 -1.05 -17.86
C GLU A 284 7.94 0.07 -17.34
N ALA A 285 7.84 0.22 -16.01
CA ALA A 285 7.17 1.32 -15.34
C ALA A 285 8.13 2.42 -14.85
N GLU A 286 9.38 2.46 -15.32
CA GLU A 286 10.38 3.46 -14.93
C GLU A 286 9.91 4.89 -15.26
N ASP A 287 9.98 5.81 -14.30
CA ASP A 287 9.80 7.24 -14.54
C ASP A 287 11.05 7.80 -15.23
N PRO A 288 10.93 8.44 -16.41
CA PRO A 288 12.09 8.92 -17.16
C PRO A 288 12.85 10.06 -16.44
N ARG A 289 12.25 10.70 -15.43
CA ARG A 289 12.84 11.86 -14.74
C ARG A 289 13.92 11.44 -13.73
N ASP A 290 13.73 10.31 -13.05
CA ASP A 290 14.59 9.88 -11.94
C ASP A 290 14.89 8.37 -11.90
N LYS A 291 14.32 7.60 -12.84
CA LYS A 291 14.52 6.16 -13.01
C LYS A 291 13.95 5.31 -11.86
N TYR A 292 12.96 5.83 -11.13
CA TYR A 292 12.25 5.08 -10.11
C TYR A 292 10.89 4.59 -10.60
N ILE A 293 10.35 3.61 -9.89
CA ILE A 293 8.99 3.10 -10.13
C ILE A 293 8.10 3.62 -9.00
N TYR A 294 7.13 4.44 -9.37
CA TYR A 294 6.11 5.02 -8.51
C TYR A 294 4.80 4.24 -8.60
N PRO A 295 3.96 4.26 -7.55
CA PRO A 295 2.59 3.73 -7.60
C PRO A 295 1.83 4.18 -8.85
N THR A 296 1.88 5.47 -9.19
CA THR A 296 1.21 6.03 -10.38
C THR A 296 1.77 5.50 -11.70
N THR A 297 3.10 5.41 -11.83
CA THR A 297 3.75 4.87 -13.04
C THR A 297 3.48 3.38 -13.23
N LEU A 298 3.53 2.61 -12.12
CA LEU A 298 3.25 1.18 -12.11
C LEU A 298 1.78 0.91 -12.41
N LYS A 299 0.86 1.70 -11.84
CA LYS A 299 -0.58 1.68 -12.18
C LYS A 299 -0.79 1.84 -13.67
N ARG A 300 -0.23 2.90 -14.27
CA ARG A 300 -0.37 3.17 -15.71
C ARG A 300 0.13 2.00 -16.55
N TYR A 301 1.30 1.45 -16.23
CA TYR A 301 1.86 0.32 -16.96
C TYR A 301 1.00 -0.94 -16.80
N VAL A 302 0.71 -1.35 -15.56
CA VAL A 302 -0.06 -2.57 -15.27
C VAL A 302 -1.46 -2.51 -15.90
N THR A 303 -2.16 -1.39 -15.79
CA THR A 303 -3.49 -1.24 -16.41
C THR A 303 -3.45 -1.40 -17.92
N ARG A 304 -2.46 -0.82 -18.59
CA ARG A 304 -2.31 -0.98 -20.06
C ARG A 304 -1.93 -2.42 -20.39
N ARG A 305 -0.91 -2.96 -19.73
CA ARG A 305 -0.33 -4.26 -20.05
C ARG A 305 -1.31 -5.42 -19.83
N VAL A 306 -2.13 -5.38 -18.78
CA VAL A 306 -3.16 -6.40 -18.55
C VAL A 306 -4.22 -6.35 -19.65
N ARG A 307 -4.64 -5.17 -20.10
CA ARG A 307 -5.58 -5.03 -21.22
C ARG A 307 -5.01 -5.57 -22.52
N ASP A 308 -3.73 -5.31 -22.78
CA ASP A 308 -3.03 -5.81 -23.97
C ASP A 308 -2.87 -7.34 -23.94
N LEU A 309 -2.63 -7.94 -22.76
CA LEU A 309 -2.51 -9.39 -22.61
C LEU A 309 -3.86 -10.11 -22.74
N THR A 310 -4.93 -9.52 -22.21
CA THR A 310 -6.25 -10.17 -22.10
C THR A 310 -7.25 -9.73 -23.17
N ASP A 311 -6.82 -9.02 -24.21
CA ASP A 311 -7.71 -8.41 -25.21
C ASP A 311 -8.88 -7.63 -24.57
N ASN A 312 -8.56 -6.83 -23.55
CA ASN A 312 -9.49 -6.04 -22.72
C ASN A 312 -10.52 -6.84 -21.90
N GLN A 313 -10.38 -8.16 -21.78
CA GLN A 313 -11.28 -9.00 -20.97
C GLN A 313 -11.05 -8.85 -19.46
N GLN A 314 -9.87 -8.39 -19.04
CA GLN A 314 -9.54 -8.12 -17.65
C GLN A 314 -9.10 -6.67 -17.46
N ARG A 315 -9.62 -6.02 -16.41
CA ARG A 315 -9.21 -4.67 -16.00
C ARG A 315 -8.72 -4.70 -14.55
N PRO A 316 -7.43 -4.38 -14.29
CA PRO A 316 -6.96 -4.30 -12.92
C PRO A 316 -7.52 -3.04 -12.25
N TYR A 317 -7.86 -3.16 -10.98
CA TYR A 317 -8.16 -2.01 -10.13
C TYR A 317 -6.89 -1.59 -9.40
N VAL A 318 -6.58 -0.29 -9.42
CA VAL A 318 -5.45 0.24 -8.66
C VAL A 318 -5.87 1.49 -7.90
N SER A 319 -5.80 1.42 -6.58
CA SER A 319 -5.93 2.59 -5.71
C SER A 319 -4.55 3.16 -5.41
N ASP A 320 -4.36 4.40 -5.84
CA ASP A 320 -3.17 5.24 -5.64
C ASP A 320 -3.46 6.44 -4.74
N HIS A 321 -4.55 6.41 -3.96
CA HIS A 321 -4.91 7.46 -3.00
C HIS A 321 -3.93 7.58 -1.80
N GLY A 322 -2.80 6.86 -1.87
CA GLY A 322 -1.72 6.90 -0.90
C GLY A 322 -0.58 7.85 -1.31
N ILE A 323 0.55 7.76 -0.60
CA ILE A 323 1.75 8.53 -0.89
C ILE A 323 2.41 7.97 -2.15
N ASP A 324 2.55 8.78 -3.19
CA ASP A 324 3.25 8.43 -4.44
C ASP A 324 4.78 8.54 -4.27
N ASP A 325 5.32 7.89 -3.25
CA ASP A 325 6.77 7.69 -3.08
C ASP A 325 7.21 6.44 -3.88
N PRO A 326 8.48 6.33 -4.30
CA PRO A 326 8.97 5.18 -5.06
C PRO A 326 8.73 3.83 -4.36
N ILE A 327 8.30 2.82 -5.12
CA ILE A 327 8.19 1.40 -4.69
C ILE A 327 9.49 0.65 -5.00
N ALA A 328 10.15 0.97 -6.13
CA ALA A 328 11.35 0.30 -6.57
C ALA A 328 12.33 1.26 -7.24
N VAL A 329 13.62 0.93 -7.13
CA VAL A 329 14.70 1.49 -7.95
C VAL A 329 15.04 0.44 -8.99
N VAL A 330 15.11 0.83 -10.27
CA VAL A 330 15.44 -0.10 -11.34
C VAL A 330 16.91 -0.48 -11.25
N VAL A 331 17.18 -1.76 -10.94
CA VAL A 331 18.52 -2.34 -10.96
C VAL A 331 18.77 -2.92 -12.35
N LYS A 332 19.39 -2.12 -13.22
CA LYS A 332 19.79 -2.54 -14.58
C LYS A 332 20.92 -3.56 -14.53
#